data_AF-A0A7S1S5R3-F1
#
_entry.id   AF-A0A7S1S5R3-F1
#
_cell.length_a   1.000
_cell.length_b   1.000
_cell.length_c   1.000
_cell.angle_alpha   90.00
_cell.angle_beta   90.00
_cell.angle_gamma   90.00
#
_symmetry.space_group_name_H-M   'P 1'
#
loop_
_entity.id
_entity.type
_entity.pdbx_description
1 polymer ?
#
loop_
_entity_poly.entity_id
_entity_poly.type
_entity_poly.pdbx_seq_one_letter_code
_entity_poly.pdbx_strand_id
1 'polypeptide(L)'
;YDESLELLAYCGNMLSSHEARGEEVPVLSQLQEQIAVQRANLHGSLVQQLRTDIHLPACVRVMGFLRRIQRHTEEELRNLFIEHRRSFLEGHKQQVELMRNSRGSVVTALRSAADLLRTHVYDIGTQYKALFPQEDGPLGAWLSEQIAWLTGLLR
;
A
#
# COMPACT_ATOMS: atom_id res chain seq x y z
N TYR A 1 10.23 -8.11 10.64
CA TYR A 1 9.04 -7.27 10.85
C TYR A 1 8.41 -7.52 12.21
N ASP A 2 8.04 -8.76 12.56
CA ASP A 2 7.48 -9.09 13.88
C ASP A 2 8.37 -8.68 15.06
N GLU A 3 9.62 -9.13 15.09
CA GLU A 3 10.59 -8.77 16.14
C GLU A 3 10.79 -7.25 16.24
N SER A 4 10.87 -6.56 15.09
CA SER A 4 10.96 -5.10 15.05
C SER A 4 9.72 -4.42 15.66
N LEU A 5 8.52 -4.94 15.40
CA LEU A 5 7.28 -4.43 15.97
C LEU A 5 7.18 -4.70 17.48
N GLU A 6 7.61 -5.88 17.92
CA GLU A 6 7.66 -6.25 19.34
C GLU A 6 8.62 -5.35 20.11
N LEU A 7 9.82 -5.10 19.57
CA LEU A 7 10.78 -4.16 20.14
C LEU A 7 10.22 -2.74 20.18
N LEU A 8 9.60 -2.26 19.09
CA LEU A 8 8.97 -0.93 19.06
C LEU A 8 7.84 -0.79 20.10
N ALA A 9 7.04 -1.84 20.29
CA ALA A 9 5.96 -1.86 21.27
C ALA A 9 6.52 -1.91 22.71
N TYR A 10 7.51 -2.77 22.96
CA TYR A 10 8.17 -2.89 24.25
C TYR A 10 8.82 -1.58 24.69
N CYS A 11 9.62 -0.95 23.81
CA CYS A 11 10.27 0.31 24.12
C CYS A 11 9.24 1.45 24.28
N GLY A 12 8.15 1.46 23.49
CA GLY A 12 7.06 2.42 23.66
C GLY A 12 6.40 2.33 25.04
N ASN A 13 6.06 1.11 25.48
CA ASN A 13 5.46 0.88 26.80
C ASN A 13 6.40 1.25 27.94
N MET A 14 7.70 0.94 27.81
CA MET A 14 8.72 1.32 28.76
C MET A 14 8.81 2.84 28.91
N LEU A 15 8.85 3.56 27.79
CA LEU A 15 8.89 5.04 27.77
C LEU A 15 7.66 5.64 28.46
N SER A 16 6.45 5.21 28.08
CA SER A 16 5.22 5.69 28.71
C SER A 16 5.16 5.41 30.22
N SER A 17 5.72 4.28 30.67
CA SER A 17 5.81 3.95 32.10
C SER A 17 6.80 4.84 32.87
N HIS A 18 7.88 5.31 32.23
CA HIS A 18 8.82 6.24 32.84
C HIS A 18 8.29 7.69 32.84
N GLU A 19 7.67 8.13 31.73
CA GLU A 19 6.98 9.42 31.65
C GLU A 19 5.91 9.55 32.74
N ALA A 20 5.10 8.50 32.96
CA ALA A 20 4.08 8.47 34.01
C ALA A 20 4.64 8.58 35.44
N ARG A 21 5.93 8.25 35.65
CA ARG A 21 6.62 8.36 36.94
C ARG A 21 7.31 9.71 37.15
N GLY A 22 7.29 10.60 36.15
CA GLY A 22 7.92 11.92 36.23
C GLY A 22 9.46 11.89 36.21
N GLU A 23 10.06 10.77 35.80
CA GLU A 23 11.50 10.61 35.68
C GLU A 23 11.97 11.15 34.32
N GLU A 24 12.45 12.41 34.29
CA GLU A 24 13.01 12.99 33.08
C GLU A 24 14.46 12.50 32.89
N VAL A 25 14.64 11.45 32.09
CA VAL A 25 15.95 10.86 31.81
C VAL A 25 16.37 11.21 30.38
N PRO A 26 17.43 12.00 30.15
CA PRO A 26 17.86 12.44 28.82
C PRO A 26 18.16 11.31 27.82
N VAL A 27 18.51 10.12 28.30
CA VAL A 27 18.70 8.93 27.45
C VAL A 27 17.37 8.44 26.88
N LEU A 28 16.25 8.61 27.60
CA LEU A 28 14.93 8.20 27.15
C LEU A 28 14.42 9.05 25.98
N SER A 29 14.72 10.36 25.94
CA SER A 29 14.35 11.21 24.81
C SER A 29 15.09 10.84 23.53
N GLN A 30 16.40 10.56 23.62
CA GLN A 30 17.18 10.04 22.48
C GLN A 30 16.65 8.68 22.00
N LEU A 31 16.25 7.81 22.92
CA LEU A 31 15.65 6.52 22.58
C LEU A 31 14.29 6.69 21.89
N GLN A 32 13.47 7.63 22.35
CA GLN A 32 12.16 7.95 21.76
C GLN A 32 12.31 8.42 20.31
N GLU A 33 13.26 9.30 20.02
CA GLU A 33 13.59 9.73 18.65
C GLU A 33 14.01 8.55 17.76
N GLN A 34 14.90 7.68 18.27
CA GLN A 34 15.34 6.50 17.52
C GLN A 34 14.19 5.55 17.20
N ILE A 35 13.30 5.29 18.16
CA ILE A 35 12.10 4.47 17.97
C ILE A 35 11.18 5.09 16.91
N ALA A 36 10.99 6.41 16.93
CA ALA A 36 10.18 7.11 15.95
C ALA A 36 10.75 6.97 14.53
N VAL A 37 12.07 7.10 14.38
CA VAL A 37 12.79 6.90 13.12
C VAL A 37 12.65 5.45 12.63
N GLN A 38 12.89 4.46 13.50
CA GLN A 38 12.76 3.05 13.13
C GLN A 38 11.32 2.70 12.73
N ARG A 39 10.32 3.23 13.43
CA ARG A 39 8.90 3.06 13.08
C ARG A 39 8.58 3.68 11.71
N ALA A 40 9.11 4.87 11.42
CA ALA A 40 8.92 5.52 10.12
C ALA A 40 9.58 4.73 8.98
N ASN A 41 10.80 4.22 9.19
CA ASN A 41 11.49 3.37 8.22
C ASN A 41 10.74 2.07 7.95
N LEU A 42 10.24 1.42 9.00
CA LEU A 42 9.45 0.19 8.90
C LEU A 42 8.17 0.43 8.09
N HIS A 43 7.45 1.52 8.41
CA HIS A 43 6.25 1.92 7.69
C HIS A 43 6.55 2.19 6.22
N GLY A 44 7.59 2.97 5.92
CA GLY A 44 8.02 3.25 4.55
C GLY A 44 8.34 1.97 3.77
N SER A 45 9.06 1.03 4.37
CA SER A 45 9.39 -0.26 3.75
C SER A 45 8.14 -1.10 3.43
N LEU A 46 7.18 -1.19 4.35
CA LEU A 46 5.93 -1.92 4.17
C LEU A 46 5.10 -1.31 3.03
N VAL A 47 5.01 0.02 3.02
CA VAL A 47 4.28 0.77 2.00
C VAL A 47 4.91 0.62 0.61
N GLN A 48 6.25 0.57 0.52
CA GLN A 48 6.95 0.31 -0.75
C GLN A 48 6.64 -1.10 -1.30
N GLN A 49 6.47 -2.11 -0.45
CA GLN A 49 6.07 -3.45 -0.92
C GLN A 49 4.69 -3.45 -1.59
N LEU A 50 3.79 -2.54 -1.20
CA LEU A 50 2.49 -2.39 -1.86
C LEU A 50 2.60 -1.81 -3.28
N ARG A 51 3.76 -1.26 -3.67
CA ARG A 51 4.01 -0.72 -5.03
C ARG A 51 4.64 -1.74 -5.98
N THR A 52 4.83 -2.98 -5.57
CA THR A 52 5.41 -4.04 -6.42
C THR A 52 4.34 -5.04 -6.86
N ASP A 53 4.70 -6.08 -7.62
CA ASP A 53 3.77 -7.15 -7.97
C ASP A 53 3.56 -8.12 -6.79
N ILE A 54 2.93 -7.60 -5.75
CA ILE A 54 2.72 -8.28 -4.47
C ILE A 54 1.49 -9.20 -4.53
N HIS A 55 1.67 -10.41 -4.04
CA HIS A 55 0.64 -11.44 -4.02
C HIS A 55 -0.17 -11.39 -2.72
N LEU A 56 -1.40 -11.91 -2.74
CA LEU A 56 -2.35 -11.83 -1.62
C LEU A 56 -1.76 -12.23 -0.25
N PRO A 57 -1.04 -13.36 -0.08
CA PRO A 57 -0.48 -13.71 1.23
C PRO A 57 0.50 -12.67 1.77
N ALA A 58 1.27 -12.04 0.89
CA ALA A 58 2.18 -10.96 1.26
C ALA A 58 1.41 -9.67 1.58
N CYS A 59 0.36 -9.33 0.81
CA CYS A 59 -0.53 -8.20 1.13
C CYS A 59 -1.16 -8.34 2.52
N VAL A 60 -1.67 -9.53 2.87
CA VAL A 60 -2.26 -9.80 4.19
C VAL A 60 -1.24 -9.56 5.30
N ARG A 61 0.00 -10.04 5.13
CA ARG A 61 1.08 -9.80 6.11
C ARG A 61 1.41 -8.31 6.24
N VAL A 62 1.63 -7.61 5.11
CA VAL A 62 1.95 -6.18 5.09
C VAL A 62 0.86 -5.36 5.75
N MET A 63 -0.41 -5.58 5.39
CA MET A 63 -1.54 -4.89 6.00
C MET A 63 -1.70 -5.24 7.48
N GLY A 64 -1.45 -6.49 7.88
CA GLY A 64 -1.41 -6.89 9.29
C GLY A 64 -0.36 -6.12 10.08
N PHE A 65 0.83 -5.90 9.52
CA PHE A 65 1.86 -5.07 10.13
C PHE A 65 1.46 -3.59 10.19
N LEU A 66 0.90 -3.03 9.11
CA LEU A 66 0.43 -1.65 9.09
C LEU A 66 -0.64 -1.37 10.15
N ARG A 67 -1.58 -2.31 10.36
CA ARG A 67 -2.58 -2.26 11.45
C ARG A 67 -1.92 -2.24 12.83
N ARG A 68 -0.91 -3.08 13.06
CA ARG A 68 -0.19 -3.18 14.34
C ARG A 68 0.68 -1.96 14.65
N ILE A 69 1.09 -1.20 13.64
CA ILE A 69 1.81 0.08 13.83
C ILE A 69 0.87 1.16 14.41
N GLN A 70 -0.46 0.96 14.40
CA GLN A 70 -1.50 1.82 15.00
C GLN A 70 -1.44 3.31 14.57
N ARG A 71 -0.96 3.57 13.35
CA ARG A 71 -0.90 4.93 12.79
C ARG A 71 -2.08 5.30 11.89
N HIS A 72 -2.89 4.32 11.51
CA HIS A 72 -3.93 4.47 10.50
C HIS A 72 -5.22 3.83 10.99
N THR A 73 -6.33 4.52 10.79
CA THR A 73 -7.68 3.98 10.81
C THR A 73 -7.86 2.98 9.66
N GLU A 74 -8.88 2.12 9.74
CA GLU A 74 -9.18 1.19 8.62
C GLU A 74 -9.52 1.95 7.33
N GLU A 75 -10.10 3.15 7.41
CA GLU A 75 -10.37 4.00 6.25
C GLU A 75 -9.07 4.49 5.60
N GLU A 76 -8.13 5.00 6.40
CA GLU A 76 -6.81 5.41 5.92
C GLU A 76 -6.04 4.24 5.31
N LEU A 77 -6.16 3.03 5.88
CA LEU A 77 -5.56 1.82 5.33
C LEU A 77 -6.16 1.42 3.97
N ARG A 78 -7.48 1.58 3.77
CA ARG A 78 -8.14 1.34 2.47
C ARG A 78 -7.61 2.30 1.41
N ASN A 79 -7.56 3.60 1.74
CA ASN A 79 -7.04 4.64 0.84
C ASN A 79 -5.56 4.43 0.52
N LEU A 80 -4.74 4.16 1.55
CA LEU A 80 -3.33 3.88 1.40
C LEU A 80 -3.11 2.67 0.48
N PHE A 81 -3.84 1.57 0.67
CA PHE A 81 -3.71 0.40 -0.19
C PHE A 81 -4.00 0.76 -1.65
N ILE A 82 -5.17 1.34 -1.94
CA ILE A 82 -5.55 1.69 -3.32
C ILE A 82 -4.55 2.66 -3.96
N GLU A 83 -4.08 3.67 -3.22
CA GLU A 83 -3.10 4.64 -3.74
C GLU A 83 -1.78 3.96 -4.14
N HIS A 84 -1.30 3.02 -3.34
CA HIS A 84 -0.05 2.33 -3.64
C HIS A 84 -0.19 1.32 -4.78
N ARG A 85 -1.34 0.63 -4.85
CA ARG A 85 -1.68 -0.24 -5.98
C ARG A 85 -1.89 0.54 -7.28
N ARG A 86 -2.44 1.76 -7.20
CA ARG A 86 -2.54 2.71 -8.32
C ARG A 86 -1.16 3.04 -8.87
N SER A 87 -0.21 3.42 -8.02
CA SER A 87 1.16 3.74 -8.44
C SER A 87 1.85 2.56 -9.15
N PHE A 88 1.67 1.34 -8.67
CA PHE A 88 2.17 0.13 -9.33
C PHE A 88 1.57 -0.05 -10.75
N LEU A 89 0.25 0.12 -10.87
CA LEU A 89 -0.46 -0.06 -12.13
C LEU A 89 -0.10 1.02 -13.16
N GLU A 90 0.12 2.26 -12.72
CA GLU A 90 0.42 3.39 -13.58
C GLU A 90 1.68 3.17 -14.43
N GLY A 91 2.72 2.57 -13.84
CA GLY A 91 3.94 2.21 -14.58
C GLY A 91 3.68 1.24 -15.74
N HIS A 92 2.70 0.33 -15.60
CA HIS A 92 2.32 -0.59 -16.67
C HIS A 92 1.42 0.08 -17.71
N LYS A 93 0.51 0.95 -17.28
CA LYS A 93 -0.35 1.73 -18.19
C LYS A 93 0.46 2.60 -19.14
N GLN A 94 1.48 3.27 -18.63
CA GLN A 94 2.38 4.09 -19.44
C GLN A 94 3.04 3.27 -20.57
N GLN A 95 3.43 2.02 -20.30
CA GLN A 95 3.99 1.14 -21.33
C GLN A 95 2.95 0.81 -22.41
N VAL A 96 1.71 0.54 -22.01
CA VAL A 96 0.59 0.30 -22.95
C VAL A 96 0.29 1.52 -23.80
N GLU A 97 0.29 2.72 -23.21
CA GLU A 97 0.06 3.98 -23.90
C GLU A 97 1.15 4.31 -24.92
N LEU A 98 2.42 4.07 -24.57
CA LEU A 98 3.55 4.22 -25.48
C LEU A 98 3.44 3.26 -26.68
N MET A 99 3.04 2.00 -26.43
CA MET A 99 2.77 1.03 -27.50
C MET A 99 1.60 1.49 -28.38
N ARG A 100 0.53 2.02 -27.78
CA ARG A 100 -0.63 2.51 -28.52
C ARG A 100 -0.29 3.62 -29.50
N ASN A 101 0.57 4.55 -29.09
CA ASN A 101 0.95 5.71 -29.90
C ASN A 101 1.94 5.38 -31.02
N SER A 102 2.48 4.15 -31.04
CA SER A 102 3.38 3.66 -32.08
C SER A 102 2.61 3.16 -33.31
N ARG A 103 3.17 3.31 -34.51
CA ARG A 103 2.50 2.90 -35.76
C ARG A 103 2.38 1.38 -35.85
N GLY A 104 1.17 0.88 -36.14
CA GLY A 104 0.92 -0.53 -36.41
C GLY A 104 0.73 -1.43 -35.18
N SER A 105 0.76 -0.87 -33.96
CA SER A 105 0.72 -1.62 -32.69
C SER A 105 -0.59 -1.46 -31.89
N VAL A 106 -1.63 -0.81 -32.44
CA VAL A 106 -2.90 -0.55 -31.72
C VAL A 106 -3.55 -1.83 -31.21
N VAL A 107 -3.66 -2.87 -32.04
CA VAL A 107 -4.26 -4.16 -31.64
C VAL A 107 -3.44 -4.81 -30.52
N THR A 108 -2.11 -4.74 -30.61
CA THR A 108 -1.21 -5.27 -29.58
C THR A 108 -1.37 -4.50 -28.27
N ALA A 109 -1.43 -3.16 -28.33
CA ALA A 109 -1.65 -2.32 -27.16
C ALA A 109 -2.99 -2.60 -26.48
N LEU A 110 -4.07 -2.78 -27.25
CA LEU A 110 -5.39 -3.13 -26.71
C LEU A 110 -5.41 -4.53 -26.08
N ARG A 111 -4.70 -5.51 -26.65
CA ARG A 111 -4.52 -6.83 -26.03
C ARG A 111 -3.77 -6.72 -24.71
N SER A 112 -2.65 -5.99 -24.70
CA SER A 112 -1.88 -5.74 -23.47
C SER A 112 -2.70 -5.00 -22.42
N ALA A 113 -3.55 -4.05 -22.82
CA ALA A 113 -4.47 -3.37 -21.92
C ALA A 113 -5.50 -4.34 -21.31
N ALA A 114 -6.11 -5.20 -22.13
CA ALA A 114 -7.07 -6.19 -21.67
C ALA A 114 -6.42 -7.19 -20.70
N ASP A 115 -5.20 -7.66 -21.02
CA ASP A 115 -4.44 -8.54 -20.14
C ASP A 115 -4.10 -7.85 -18.82
N LEU A 116 -3.64 -6.59 -18.85
CA LEU A 116 -3.34 -5.79 -17.67
C LEU A 116 -4.53 -5.67 -16.72
N LEU A 117 -5.72 -5.42 -17.27
CA LEU A 117 -6.95 -5.34 -16.47
C LEU A 117 -7.35 -6.71 -15.90
N ARG A 118 -7.26 -7.77 -16.72
CA ARG A 118 -7.63 -9.12 -16.32
C ARG A 118 -6.69 -9.69 -15.26
N THR A 119 -5.42 -9.30 -15.25
CA THR A 119 -4.44 -9.73 -14.25
C THR A 119 -4.40 -8.74 -13.09
N HIS A 120 -3.77 -7.59 -13.27
CA HIS A 120 -3.42 -6.72 -12.15
C HIS A 120 -4.63 -6.00 -11.56
N VAL A 121 -5.58 -5.52 -12.37
CA VAL A 121 -6.78 -4.86 -11.81
C VAL A 121 -7.68 -5.86 -11.08
N TYR A 122 -7.85 -7.06 -11.64
CA TYR A 122 -8.56 -8.14 -10.98
C TYR A 122 -7.87 -8.55 -9.67
N ASP A 123 -6.56 -8.73 -9.67
CA ASP A 123 -5.80 -9.11 -8.48
C ASP A 123 -5.89 -8.02 -7.40
N ILE A 124 -5.75 -6.74 -7.76
CA ILE A 124 -5.90 -5.63 -6.81
C ILE A 124 -7.32 -5.62 -6.21
N GLY A 125 -8.35 -5.82 -7.03
CA GLY A 125 -9.74 -5.85 -6.56
C GLY A 125 -10.03 -7.02 -5.63
N THR A 126 -9.56 -8.22 -5.98
CA THR A 126 -9.73 -9.41 -5.13
C THR A 126 -8.92 -9.32 -3.84
N GLN A 127 -7.69 -8.79 -3.91
CA GLN A 127 -6.87 -8.52 -2.74
C GLN A 127 -7.54 -7.52 -1.81
N TYR A 128 -8.06 -6.41 -2.35
CA TYR A 128 -8.78 -5.42 -1.56
C TYR A 128 -9.97 -6.05 -0.83
N LYS A 129 -10.80 -6.83 -1.54
CA LYS A 129 -11.96 -7.52 -0.95
C LYS A 129 -11.58 -8.52 0.14
N ALA A 130 -10.45 -9.20 -0.02
CA ALA A 130 -9.94 -10.11 1.01
C ALA A 130 -9.42 -9.36 2.25
N LEU A 131 -8.85 -8.16 2.07
CA LEU A 131 -8.28 -7.34 3.14
C LEU A 131 -9.32 -6.49 3.88
N PHE A 132 -10.37 -6.07 3.19
CA PHE A 132 -11.40 -5.14 3.65
C PHE A 132 -12.81 -5.63 3.25
N PRO A 133 -13.31 -6.71 3.88
CA PRO A 133 -14.55 -7.37 3.42
C PRO A 133 -15.83 -6.57 3.70
N GLN A 134 -15.81 -5.65 4.66
CA GLN A 134 -17.01 -4.98 5.18
C GLN A 134 -17.42 -3.73 4.38
N GLU A 135 -16.50 -3.10 3.66
CA GLU A 135 -16.75 -1.82 2.98
C GLU A 135 -16.05 -1.76 1.62
N ASP A 136 -16.77 -1.27 0.60
CA ASP A 136 -16.20 -1.04 -0.72
C ASP A 136 -15.25 0.16 -0.76
N GLY A 137 -15.49 1.20 0.04
CA GLY A 137 -14.61 2.35 0.17
C GLY A 137 -14.13 2.92 -1.18
N PRO A 138 -12.82 3.22 -1.35
CA PRO A 138 -12.28 3.76 -2.60
C PRO A 138 -12.29 2.80 -3.80
N LEU A 139 -12.58 1.50 -3.62
CA LEU A 139 -12.46 0.50 -4.68
C LEU A 139 -13.34 0.81 -5.90
N GLY A 140 -14.60 1.22 -5.67
CA GLY A 140 -15.56 1.48 -6.75
C GLY A 140 -15.16 2.65 -7.66
N ALA A 141 -14.70 3.75 -7.05
CA ALA A 141 -14.17 4.90 -7.78
C ALA A 141 -12.92 4.50 -8.56
N TRP A 142 -11.99 3.78 -7.92
CA TRP A 142 -10.77 3.30 -8.56
C TRP A 142 -11.04 2.37 -9.75
N LEU A 143 -12.00 1.44 -9.65
CA LEU A 143 -12.40 0.58 -10.78
C LEU A 143 -12.99 1.38 -11.94
N SER A 144 -13.80 2.40 -11.64
CA SER A 144 -14.35 3.30 -12.65
C SER A 144 -13.26 4.02 -13.43
N GLU A 145 -12.18 4.45 -12.76
CA GLU A 145 -11.01 5.04 -13.43
C GLU A 145 -10.32 4.06 -14.39
N GLN A 146 -10.27 2.76 -14.06
CA GLN A 146 -9.66 1.75 -14.94
C GLN A 146 -10.46 1.54 -16.22
N ILE A 147 -11.79 1.55 -16.10
CA ILE A 147 -12.70 1.47 -17.25
C ILE A 147 -12.58 2.74 -18.09
N ALA A 148 -12.59 3.91 -17.47
CA ALA A 148 -12.42 5.19 -18.17
C ALA A 148 -11.10 5.21 -18.96
N TRP A 149 -10.00 4.77 -18.35
CA TRP A 149 -8.71 4.64 -19.02
C TRP A 149 -8.78 3.72 -20.25
N LEU A 150 -9.36 2.51 -20.12
CA LEU A 150 -9.53 1.60 -21.26
C LEU A 150 -10.35 2.23 -22.39
N THR A 151 -11.45 2.90 -22.06
CA THR A 151 -12.27 3.58 -23.07
C THR A 151 -11.53 4.72 -23.76
N GLY A 152 -10.60 5.39 -23.06
CA GLY A 152 -9.69 6.36 -23.64
C GLY A 152 -8.74 5.74 -24.66
N LEU A 153 -8.24 4.51 -24.41
CA LEU A 153 -7.40 3.80 -25.36
C LEU A 153 -8.16 3.37 -26.64
N LEU A 154 -9.49 3.25 -26.59
CA LEU A 154 -10.29 2.86 -27.75
C LEU A 154 -10.58 4.02 -28.72
N ARG A 155 -10.35 5.27 -28.32
CA ARG A 155 -10.64 6.48 -29.11
C ARG A 155 -9.44 6.95 -29.94
#